data_AF-A0A7C4J6C6-F1
#
_entry.id   AF-A0A7C4J6C6-F1
#
_cell.length_a   1.000
_cell.length_b   1.000
_cell.length_c   1.000
_cell.angle_alpha   90.00
_cell.angle_beta   90.00
_cell.angle_gamma   90.00
#
_symmetry.space_group_name_H-M   'P 1'
#
loop_
_entity.id
_entity.type
_entity.pdbx_description
1 polymer ?
#
loop_
_entity_poly.entity_id
_entity_poly.type
_entity_poly.pdbx_seq_one_letter_code
_entity_poly.pdbx_strand_id
1 'polypeptide(L)'
;MQLPDPLPTDPEELEHLYQTYRDDIDDFDEAEFKRLMDARLRASGIDPEHMTPEQLFGAMSESMNSLLMNLYAAADEAPDDEASAQVQAIIQLAEELREQVAVAMRNSLTGGE
;
A
#
# COMPACT_ATOMS: atom_id res chain seq x y z
N MET A 1 19.97 6.67 -2.85
CA MET A 1 19.62 7.75 -3.82
C MET A 1 18.92 8.94 -3.14
N GLN A 2 19.11 10.18 -3.61
CA GLN A 2 18.24 11.32 -3.25
C GLN A 2 17.08 11.46 -4.25
N LEU A 3 15.85 11.59 -3.75
CA LEU A 3 14.65 11.78 -4.57
C LEU A 3 14.57 13.21 -5.12
N PRO A 4 13.94 13.43 -6.30
CA PRO A 4 13.81 14.76 -6.88
C PRO A 4 12.97 15.71 -6.01
N ASP A 5 13.19 17.02 -6.17
CA ASP A 5 12.41 18.07 -5.52
C ASP A 5 12.05 19.18 -6.54
N PRO A 6 10.75 19.36 -6.90
CA PRO A 6 9.58 18.62 -6.41
C PRO A 6 9.52 17.17 -6.94
N LEU A 7 8.79 16.31 -6.21
CA LEU A 7 8.43 14.98 -6.72
C LEU A 7 7.47 15.09 -7.92
N PRO A 8 7.52 14.13 -8.87
CA PRO A 8 6.56 14.09 -9.96
C PRO A 8 5.14 13.83 -9.46
N THR A 9 4.15 14.24 -10.25
CA THR A 9 2.72 14.03 -9.96
C THR A 9 2.11 12.89 -10.78
N ASP A 10 2.84 12.36 -11.76
CA ASP A 10 2.41 11.26 -12.59
C ASP A 10 2.57 9.91 -11.84
N PRO A 11 1.53 9.05 -11.80
CA PRO A 11 1.60 7.77 -11.11
C PRO A 11 2.69 6.81 -11.64
N GLU A 12 2.91 6.78 -12.96
CA GLU A 12 3.88 5.86 -13.58
C GLU A 12 5.31 6.31 -13.27
N GLU A 13 5.59 7.61 -13.33
CA GLU A 13 6.88 8.17 -12.93
C GLU A 13 7.18 7.92 -11.44
N LEU A 14 6.17 8.04 -10.57
CA LEU A 14 6.29 7.77 -9.15
C LEU A 14 6.55 6.29 -8.85
N GLU A 15 5.93 5.37 -9.59
CA GLU A 15 6.19 3.93 -9.46
C GLU A 15 7.63 3.58 -9.87
N HIS A 16 8.12 4.16 -10.97
CA HIS A 16 9.51 3.98 -11.39
C HIS A 16 10.50 4.50 -10.33
N LEU A 17 10.23 5.67 -9.74
CA LEU A 17 11.03 6.20 -8.64
C LEU A 17 11.01 5.29 -7.42
N TYR A 18 9.86 4.73 -7.05
CA TYR A 18 9.75 3.79 -5.94
C TYR A 18 10.59 2.53 -6.17
N GLN A 19 10.52 1.94 -7.37
CA GLN A 19 11.32 0.76 -7.70
C GLN A 19 12.82 1.07 -7.61
N THR A 20 13.23 2.20 -8.18
CA THR A 20 14.63 2.66 -8.10
C THR A 20 15.07 2.88 -6.66
N TYR A 21 14.24 3.53 -5.84
CA TYR A 21 14.54 3.81 -4.43
C TYR A 21 14.61 2.54 -3.58
N ARG A 22 13.71 1.57 -3.82
CA ARG A 22 13.70 0.28 -3.13
C ARG A 22 14.93 -0.56 -3.47
N ASP A 23 15.36 -0.54 -4.72
CA ASP A 23 16.47 -1.37 -5.19
C ASP A 23 17.84 -0.76 -4.80
N ASP A 24 17.90 0.54 -4.47
CA ASP A 24 19.08 1.27 -3.96
C ASP A 24 19.00 1.50 -2.43
N ILE A 25 18.75 0.42 -1.67
CA ILE A 25 18.43 0.46 -0.23
C ILE A 25 19.61 0.76 0.69
N ASP A 26 20.83 0.87 0.14
CA ASP A 26 22.08 1.03 0.91
C ASP A 26 22.04 2.26 1.85
N ASP A 27 21.25 3.28 1.51
CA ASP A 27 20.98 4.46 2.34
C ASP A 27 19.46 4.71 2.49
N PHE A 28 18.74 3.79 3.14
CA PHE A 28 17.31 3.98 3.43
C PHE A 28 17.07 5.20 4.35
N ASP A 29 16.39 6.21 3.82
CA ASP A 29 15.87 7.35 4.58
C ASP A 29 14.34 7.24 4.73
N GLU A 30 13.86 7.17 5.97
CA GLU A 30 12.44 7.05 6.31
C GLU A 30 11.64 8.29 5.88
N ALA A 31 12.23 9.48 5.99
CA ALA A 31 11.55 10.72 5.63
C ALA A 31 11.35 10.84 4.11
N GLU A 32 12.37 10.49 3.33
CA GLU A 32 12.28 10.44 1.86
C GLU A 32 11.33 9.34 1.40
N PHE A 33 11.37 8.16 2.05
CA PHE A 33 10.43 7.08 1.79
C PHE A 33 8.99 7.54 2.02
N LYS A 34 8.73 8.18 3.17
CA LYS A 34 7.40 8.73 3.48
C LYS A 34 6.97 9.77 2.46
N ARG A 35 7.87 10.69 2.07
CA ARG A 35 7.61 11.73 1.06
C ARG A 35 7.16 11.12 -0.28
N LEU A 36 7.82 10.04 -0.70
CA LEU A 36 7.46 9.29 -1.91
C LEU A 36 6.11 8.58 -1.78
N MET A 37 5.84 7.95 -0.63
CA MET A 37 4.55 7.27 -0.40
C MET A 37 3.39 8.27 -0.38
N ASP A 38 3.55 9.42 0.27
CA ASP A 38 2.53 10.48 0.29
C ASP A 38 2.24 11.02 -1.12
N ALA A 39 3.27 11.18 -1.97
CA ALA A 39 3.10 11.58 -3.36
C ALA A 39 2.34 10.53 -4.18
N ARG A 40 2.65 9.23 -4.00
CA ARG A 40 1.93 8.12 -4.64
C ARG A 40 0.46 8.03 -4.24
N LEU A 41 0.17 8.26 -2.96
CA LEU A 41 -1.20 8.34 -2.46
C LEU A 41 -1.96 9.49 -3.15
N ARG A 42 -1.36 10.69 -3.18
CA ARG A 42 -1.98 11.87 -3.83
C ARG A 42 -2.22 11.66 -5.32
N ALA A 43 -1.28 11.03 -6.02
CA ALA A 43 -1.43 10.68 -7.43
C ALA A 43 -2.58 9.67 -7.66
N SER A 44 -2.87 8.85 -6.66
CA SER A 44 -4.02 7.91 -6.64
C SER A 44 -5.32 8.54 -6.13
N GLY A 45 -5.34 9.86 -5.89
CA GLY A 45 -6.50 10.60 -5.38
C GLY A 45 -6.71 10.48 -3.86
N ILE A 46 -5.75 9.91 -3.12
CA ILE A 46 -5.77 9.79 -1.66
C ILE A 46 -4.84 10.88 -1.09
N ASP A 47 -5.40 11.90 -0.46
CA ASP A 47 -4.60 12.98 0.15
C ASP A 47 -4.73 12.96 1.68
N PRO A 48 -3.78 12.33 2.40
CA PRO A 48 -3.83 12.23 3.86
C PRO A 48 -3.88 13.56 4.60
N GLU A 49 -3.40 14.65 4.00
CA GLU A 49 -3.38 15.98 4.63
C GLU A 49 -4.75 16.66 4.59
N HIS A 50 -5.62 16.26 3.64
CA HIS A 50 -6.92 16.89 3.40
C HIS A 50 -8.12 15.95 3.58
N MET A 51 -7.88 14.68 3.88
CA MET A 51 -8.91 13.67 4.14
C MET A 51 -9.16 13.49 5.64
N THR A 52 -10.42 13.23 6.01
CA THR A 52 -10.73 12.81 7.37
C THR A 52 -10.20 11.39 7.63
N PRO A 53 -10.01 11.00 8.91
CA PRO A 53 -9.62 9.63 9.25
C PRO A 53 -10.56 8.57 8.65
N GLU A 54 -11.87 8.84 8.59
CA GLU A 54 -12.86 7.92 8.00
C GLU A 54 -12.70 7.80 6.48
N GLN A 55 -12.38 8.90 5.80
CA GLN A 55 -12.13 8.90 4.35
C GLN A 55 -10.86 8.13 4.01
N LEU A 56 -9.78 8.34 4.79
CA LEU A 56 -8.54 7.59 4.63
C LEU A 56 -8.76 6.10 4.88
N PHE A 57 -9.51 5.77 5.92
CA PHE A 57 -9.86 4.38 6.23
C PHE A 57 -10.68 3.74 5.11
N GLY A 58 -11.67 4.46 4.57
CA GLY A 58 -12.47 4.01 3.44
C GLY A 58 -11.58 3.67 2.23
N ALA A 59 -10.70 4.60 1.85
CA ALA A 59 -9.78 4.41 0.73
C ALA A 59 -8.80 3.24 0.96
N MET A 60 -8.26 3.10 2.18
CA MET A 60 -7.40 1.96 2.54
C MET A 60 -8.17 0.63 2.46
N SER A 61 -9.41 0.59 2.96
CA SER A 61 -10.24 -0.61 2.91
C SER A 61 -10.57 -1.02 1.47
N GLU A 62 -10.91 -0.07 0.61
CA GLU A 62 -11.15 -0.31 -0.82
C GLU A 62 -9.89 -0.81 -1.53
N SER A 63 -8.73 -0.24 -1.23
CA SER A 63 -7.44 -0.68 -1.78
C SER A 63 -7.10 -2.11 -1.36
N MET A 64 -7.29 -2.47 -0.08
CA MET A 64 -7.03 -3.82 0.41
C MET A 64 -8.00 -4.84 -0.20
N ASN A 65 -9.29 -4.49 -0.32
CA ASN A 65 -10.28 -5.36 -0.95
C ASN A 65 -9.94 -5.60 -2.42
N SER A 66 -9.49 -4.57 -3.15
CA SER A 66 -9.09 -4.69 -4.55
C SER A 66 -7.86 -5.58 -4.71
N LEU A 67 -6.86 -5.44 -3.81
CA LEU A 67 -5.70 -6.32 -3.76
C LEU A 67 -6.12 -7.78 -3.55
N LEU A 68 -6.96 -8.05 -2.55
CA LEU A 68 -7.44 -9.41 -2.25
C LEU A 68 -8.19 -10.01 -3.44
N MET A 69 -9.09 -9.26 -4.08
CA MET A 69 -9.82 -9.72 -5.27
C MET A 69 -8.86 -10.10 -6.41
N ASN A 70 -7.82 -9.29 -6.64
CA ASN A 70 -6.81 -9.57 -7.66
C ASN A 70 -5.97 -10.81 -7.30
N LEU A 71 -5.63 -11.01 -6.03
CA LEU A 71 -4.89 -12.18 -5.57
C LEU A 71 -5.72 -13.46 -5.70
N TYR A 72 -7.02 -13.42 -5.35
CA TYR A 72 -7.92 -14.54 -5.57
C TYR A 72 -8.02 -14.91 -7.05
N ALA A 73 -8.20 -13.92 -7.93
CA ALA A 73 -8.21 -14.15 -9.37
C ALA A 73 -6.88 -14.75 -9.87
N ALA A 74 -5.74 -14.25 -9.38
CA ALA A 74 -4.43 -14.80 -9.73
C ALA A 74 -4.23 -16.24 -9.23
N ALA A 75 -4.82 -16.61 -8.09
CA ALA A 75 -4.77 -17.99 -7.59
C ALA A 75 -5.60 -18.95 -8.46
N ASP A 76 -6.73 -18.47 -9.00
CA ASP A 76 -7.60 -19.22 -9.91
C ASP A 76 -6.98 -19.39 -11.32
N GLU A 77 -6.19 -18.41 -11.77
CA GLU A 77 -5.49 -18.43 -13.06
C GLU A 77 -4.07 -19.03 -13.00
N ALA A 78 -3.64 -19.50 -11.83
CA ALA A 78 -2.30 -20.02 -11.64
C ALA A 78 -2.00 -21.23 -12.57
N PRO A 79 -0.79 -21.31 -13.16
CA PRO A 79 -0.46 -22.32 -14.16
C PRO A 79 -0.31 -23.75 -13.60
N ASP A 80 -0.06 -23.86 -12.29
CA ASP A 80 0.10 -25.12 -11.58
C ASP A 80 -0.23 -24.98 -10.08
N ASP A 81 -0.32 -26.11 -9.40
CA ASP A 81 -0.68 -26.20 -7.98
C ASP A 81 0.36 -25.52 -7.07
N GLU A 82 1.63 -25.46 -7.48
CA GLU A 82 2.69 -24.82 -6.71
C GLU A 82 2.53 -23.30 -6.72
N ALA A 83 2.33 -22.72 -7.90
CA ALA A 83 2.04 -21.31 -8.06
C ALA A 83 0.74 -20.93 -7.34
N SER A 84 -0.31 -21.73 -7.46
CA SER A 84 -1.58 -21.49 -6.75
C SER A 84 -1.37 -21.49 -5.23
N ALA A 85 -0.61 -22.46 -4.69
CA ALA A 85 -0.30 -22.52 -3.27
C ALA A 85 0.50 -21.31 -2.77
N GLN A 86 1.44 -20.80 -3.59
CA GLN A 86 2.18 -19.58 -3.26
C GLN A 86 1.26 -18.36 -3.19
N VAL A 87 0.34 -18.20 -4.15
CA VAL A 87 -0.64 -17.11 -4.12
C VAL A 87 -1.58 -17.23 -2.92
N GLN A 88 -2.02 -18.44 -2.57
CA GLN A 88 -2.84 -18.70 -1.37
C GLN A 88 -2.13 -18.28 -0.08
N ALA A 89 -0.82 -18.50 0.03
CA ALA A 89 -0.04 -18.02 1.18
C ALA A 89 -0.02 -16.47 1.25
N ILE A 90 0.09 -15.79 0.10
CA ILE A 90 0.04 -14.33 0.02
C ILE A 90 -1.34 -13.80 0.41
N ILE A 91 -2.41 -14.45 -0.06
CA ILE A 91 -3.80 -14.14 0.32
C ILE A 91 -3.95 -14.19 1.85
N GLN A 92 -3.44 -15.23 2.49
CA GLN A 92 -3.53 -15.37 3.94
C GLN A 92 -2.83 -14.20 4.67
N LEU A 93 -1.63 -13.83 4.22
CA LEU A 93 -0.91 -12.68 4.79
C LEU A 93 -1.65 -11.36 4.58
N ALA A 94 -2.27 -11.17 3.41
CA ALA A 94 -3.06 -9.98 3.11
C ALA A 94 -4.34 -9.88 3.96
N GLU A 95 -5.01 -11.00 4.22
CA GLU A 95 -6.17 -11.07 5.12
C GLU A 95 -5.79 -10.75 6.58
N GLU A 96 -4.67 -11.29 7.05
CA GLU A 96 -4.15 -10.98 8.39
C GLU A 96 -3.80 -9.49 8.52
N LEU A 97 -3.17 -8.90 7.50
CA LEU A 97 -2.89 -7.46 7.46
C LEU A 97 -4.19 -6.64 7.52
N ARG A 98 -5.22 -7.02 6.74
CA ARG A 98 -6.52 -6.35 6.74
C ARG A 98 -7.16 -6.37 8.13
N GLU A 99 -7.09 -7.49 8.83
CA GLU A 99 -7.60 -7.59 10.21
C GLU A 99 -6.79 -6.72 11.18
N GLN A 100 -5.46 -6.75 11.11
CA GLN A 100 -4.59 -5.94 11.99
C GLN A 100 -4.84 -4.44 11.81
N VAL A 101 -4.98 -3.99 10.56
CA VAL A 101 -5.34 -2.60 10.26
C VAL A 101 -6.71 -2.26 10.85
N ALA A 102 -7.72 -3.11 10.67
CA ALA A 102 -9.05 -2.87 11.24
C ALA A 102 -9.02 -2.78 12.78
N VAL A 103 -8.23 -3.63 13.45
CA VAL A 103 -8.05 -3.60 14.91
C VAL A 103 -7.34 -2.33 15.36
N ALA A 104 -6.22 -1.97 14.73
CA ALA A 104 -5.46 -0.76 15.06
C ALA A 104 -6.34 0.50 14.93
N MET A 105 -7.14 0.55 13.88
CA MET A 105 -8.05 1.67 13.62
C MET A 105 -9.19 1.74 14.65
N ARG A 106 -9.84 0.60 14.96
CA ARG A 106 -10.86 0.54 16.01
C ARG A 106 -10.30 1.03 17.35
N ASN A 107 -9.09 0.59 17.71
CA ASN A 107 -8.45 0.98 18.96
C ASN A 107 -8.10 2.48 18.98
N SER A 108 -7.70 3.07 17.84
CA SER A 108 -7.45 4.51 17.73
C SER A 108 -8.72 5.35 17.91
N LEU A 109 -9.87 4.84 17.46
CA LEU A 109 -11.18 5.50 17.60
C LEU A 109 -11.77 5.35 19.01
N THR A 110 -11.42 4.29 19.75
CA THR A 110 -11.91 4.05 21.12
C THR A 110 -10.95 4.47 22.23
N GLY A 111 -9.69 4.78 21.91
CA GLY A 111 -8.63 5.13 22.88
C GLY A 111 -8.39 6.63 23.05
N GLY A 112 -9.21 7.48 22.42
CA GLY A 112 -9.16 8.94 22.55
C GLY A 112 -10.03 9.47 23.70
N GLU A 113 -9.84 8.95 24.92
CA GLU A 113 -10.35 9.53 26.18
C GLU A 113 -9.19 10.05 27.05
#